data_AF-A0A3C1SUN2-F1
#
_entry.id   AF-A0A3C1SUN2-F1
#
_cell.length_a   1.000
_cell.length_b   1.000
_cell.length_c   1.000
_cell.angle_alpha   90.00
_cell.angle_beta   90.00
_cell.angle_gamma   90.00
#
_symmetry.space_group_name_H-M   'P 1'
#
loop_
_entity.id
_entity.type
_entity.pdbx_description
1 polymer ?
#
loop_
_entity_poly.entity_id
_entity_poly.type
_entity_poly.pdbx_seq_one_letter_code
_entity_poly.pdbx_strand_id
1 'polypeptide(L)' 'NIAGVVTVGLFARRAADVLLLGTEGGVRKLLPDSAPSK' A
#
# COMPACT_ATOMS: atom_id res chain seq x y z
N ASN A 1 17.09 -13.44 -3.97
CA ASN A 1 16.80 -14.15 -2.71
C ASN A 1 18.10 -14.22 -1.93
N ILE A 2 18.19 -13.52 -0.81
CA ILE A 2 19.44 -13.40 -0.04
C ILE A 2 19.34 -14.39 1.12
N ALA A 3 20.28 -15.33 1.22
CA ALA A 3 20.28 -16.31 2.29
C ALA A 3 20.36 -15.63 3.66
N GLY A 4 19.56 -16.13 4.62
CA GLY A 4 19.46 -15.57 5.97
C GLY A 4 18.49 -14.39 6.10
N VAL A 5 17.96 -13.82 5.01
CA VAL A 5 16.89 -12.82 5.08
C VAL A 5 15.56 -13.53 5.29
N VAL A 6 14.95 -13.30 6.44
CA VAL A 6 13.68 -13.92 6.81
C VAL A 6 12.49 -13.11 6.27
N THR A 7 12.55 -11.78 6.34
CA THR A 7 11.47 -10.89 5.90
C THR A 7 12.05 -9.63 5.26
N VAL A 8 11.35 -9.11 4.24
CA VAL A 8 11.60 -7.78 3.69
C VAL A 8 10.45 -6.85 4.07
N GLY A 9 10.77 -5.59 4.40
CA GLY A 9 9.77 -4.57 4.70
C GLY A 9 9.02 -4.03 3.48
N LEU A 10 9.18 -4.66 2.31
CA LEU A 10 8.56 -4.24 1.06
C LEU A 10 7.23 -4.98 0.85
N PHE A 11 6.13 -4.27 1.03
CA PHE A 11 4.78 -4.78 0.81
C PHE A 11 4.29 -4.49 -0.62
N ALA A 12 5.05 -4.94 -1.63
CA ALA A 12 4.70 -4.72 -3.05
C ALA A 12 3.92 -5.89 -3.67
N ARG A 13 4.16 -7.14 -3.22
CA ARG A 13 3.42 -8.32 -3.68
C ARG A 13 1.97 -8.35 -3.18
N ARG A 14 1.74 -7.77 -2.00
CA ARG A 14 0.43 -7.52 -1.42
C ARG A 14 0.41 -6.08 -0.89
N ALA A 15 0.29 -5.16 -1.83
CA ALA A 15 0.13 -3.74 -1.53
C ALA A 15 -1.23 -3.47 -0.88
N ALA A 16 -1.37 -2.28 -0.28
CA ALA A 16 -2.63 -1.86 0.31
C ALA A 16 -3.72 -1.71 -0.76
N ASP A 17 -4.93 -2.20 -0.49
CA ASP A 17 -6.07 -2.04 -1.38
C ASP A 17 -6.74 -0.65 -1.23
N VAL A 18 -6.59 0.00 -0.07
CA VAL A 18 -7.08 1.35 0.26
C VAL A 18 -6.07 2.03 1.18
N LEU A 19 -5.86 3.34 0.97
CA LEU A 19 -5.12 4.20 1.89
C LEU A 19 -6.05 5.29 2.44
N LEU A 20 -6.10 5.40 3.77
CA LEU A 20 -6.77 6.49 4.47
C LEU A 20 -5.70 7.45 4.99
N LEU A 21 -5.57 8.59 4.33
CA LEU A 21 -4.58 9.61 4.62
C LEU A 21 -5.20 10.73 5.47
N GLY A 22 -4.72 10.91 6.70
CA GLY A 22 -5.05 12.07 7.50
C GLY A 22 -4.36 13.32 6.94
N THR A 23 -5.14 14.36 6.65
CA THR A 23 -4.64 15.69 6.27
C THR A 23 -5.24 16.75 7.18
N GLU A 24 -4.74 17.99 7.11
CA GLU A 24 -5.33 19.13 7.84
C GLU A 24 -6.80 19.36 7.49
N GLY A 25 -7.22 18.99 6.27
CA GLY A 25 -8.61 19.07 5.79
C GLY A 25 -9.46 17.84 6.12
N GLY A 26 -8.95 16.89 6.91
CA GLY A 26 -9.64 15.64 7.26
C GLY A 26 -9.07 14.40 6.55
N VAL A 27 -9.84 13.31 6.52
CA VAL A 27 -9.36 12.03 5.99
C VAL A 27 -9.62 11.95 4.49
N ARG A 28 -8.57 11.68 3.71
CA ARG A 28 -8.66 11.37 2.28
C ARG A 28 -8.55 9.87 2.05
N LYS A 29 -9.47 9.33 1.26
CA LYS A 29 -9.40 7.95 0.76
C LYS A 29 -8.68 7.92 -0.59
N LEU A 30 -7.60 7.16 -0.69
CA LEU A 30 -6.85 6.93 -1.92
C LEU A 30 -6.97 5.46 -2.31
N LEU A 31 -7.17 5.23 -3.60
CA LEU A 31 -7.20 3.90 -4.21
C LEU A 31 -5.94 3.71 -5.06
N PRO A 32 -5.44 2.47 -5.22
CA PRO A 32 -4.32 2.19 -6.11
C PRO A 32 -4.70 2.52 -7.56
N ASP A 33 -3.79 3.13 -8.31
CA ASP A 33 -4.00 3.47 -9.72
C ASP A 33 -4.07 2.22 -10.63
N SER A 34 -3.52 1.10 -10.15
CA SER A 34 -3.57 -0.22 -10.79
C SER A 34 -4.69 -1.12 -10.29
N ALA A 35 -5.55 -0.62 -9.38
CA ALA A 35 -6.78 -1.33 -9.04
C ALA A 35 -7.70 -1.34 -10.28
N PRO A 36 -8.36 -2.47 -10.60
CA PRO A 36 -9.27 -2.51 -11.72
C PRO A 36 -10.37 -1.45 -11.50
N SER A 37 -10.40 -0.46 -12.39
CA SER A 37 -11.50 0.49 -12.50
C SER A 37 -12.78 -0.31 -12.69
N LYS A 38 -13.65 -0.28 -11.69
CA LYS A 38 -14.96 -0.90 -11.71
C LYS A 38 -16.02 0.20 -11.68
#